data_AF-A0A4Q3D662-F1
#
_entry.id   AF-A0A4Q3D662-F1
#
_cell.length_a   1.000
_cell.length_b   1.000
_cell.length_c   1.000
_cell.angle_alpha   90.00
_cell.angle_beta   90.00
_cell.angle_gamma   90.00
#
_symmetry.space_group_name_H-M   'P 1'
#
loop_
_entity.id
_entity.type
_entity.pdbx_description
1 polymer ?
#
loop_
_entity_poly.entity_id
_entity_poly.type
_entity_poly.pdbx_seq_one_letter_code
_entity_poly.pdbx_strand_id
1 'polypeptide(L)'
;LVGVMGEASKAQVWGYLANYVPDATPEAYPALDSLIDYAIRYVRDVADKPVRRAPAGVEIDALRDLDGELVRLGEGASAEDLQNAVYEIGKTRFGKEALRDWFKALYETLLGSEQGPRMGSFIALYGVDNSRKLVADALAKA
;
A
#
# COMPACT_ATOMS: atom_id res chain seq x y z
N LEU A 1 -9.11 2.80 -1.31
CA LEU A 1 -8.02 2.56 -2.26
C LEU A 1 -7.43 3.88 -2.77
N VAL A 2 -8.14 4.66 -3.59
CA VAL A 2 -7.66 5.93 -4.16
C VAL A 2 -7.02 6.85 -3.10
N GLY A 3 -7.67 7.02 -1.95
CA GLY A 3 -7.20 7.88 -0.85
C GLY A 3 -5.82 7.54 -0.26
N VAL A 4 -5.36 6.28 -0.40
CA VAL A 4 -4.06 5.83 0.13
C VAL A 4 -2.99 5.63 -0.95
N MET A 5 -3.38 5.74 -2.23
CA MET A 5 -2.47 5.59 -3.37
C MET A 5 -1.78 6.92 -3.75
N GLY A 6 -1.99 8.00 -3.01
CA GLY A 6 -1.47 9.32 -3.37
C GLY A 6 -2.04 9.80 -4.71
N GLU A 7 -1.19 9.99 -5.71
CA GLU A 7 -1.59 10.33 -7.08
C GLU A 7 -2.06 9.08 -7.85
N ALA A 8 -3.23 8.57 -7.48
CA ALA A 8 -3.82 7.41 -8.14
C ALA A 8 -4.16 7.71 -9.60
N SER A 9 -3.72 6.85 -10.51
CA SER A 9 -4.17 6.86 -11.91
C SER A 9 -5.41 5.99 -12.12
N LYS A 10 -6.21 6.32 -13.14
CA LYS A 10 -7.40 5.54 -13.50
C LYS A 10 -7.07 4.08 -13.83
N ALA A 11 -5.97 3.86 -14.55
CA ALA A 11 -5.48 2.53 -14.91
C ALA A 11 -5.18 1.68 -13.68
N GLN A 12 -4.57 2.26 -12.64
CA GLN A 12 -4.32 1.55 -11.38
C GLN A 12 -5.62 1.19 -10.66
N VAL A 13 -6.62 2.07 -10.64
CA VAL A 13 -7.92 1.75 -10.01
C VAL A 13 -8.61 0.59 -10.75
N TRP A 14 -8.60 0.61 -12.09
CA TRP A 14 -9.13 -0.50 -12.90
C TRP A 14 -8.36 -1.81 -12.71
N GLY A 15 -7.02 -1.76 -12.68
CA GLY A 15 -6.18 -2.93 -12.41
C GLY A 15 -6.47 -3.55 -11.05
N TYR A 16 -6.84 -2.75 -10.05
CA TYR A 16 -7.28 -3.27 -8.75
C TYR A 16 -8.64 -3.97 -8.84
N LEU A 17 -9.61 -3.34 -9.50
CA LEU A 17 -10.96 -3.86 -9.62
C LEU A 17 -10.99 -5.20 -10.37
N ALA A 18 -10.08 -5.41 -11.32
CA ALA A 18 -9.93 -6.68 -12.04
C ALA A 18 -9.65 -7.89 -11.11
N ASN A 19 -9.12 -7.66 -9.90
CA ASN A 19 -8.95 -8.73 -8.92
C ASN A 19 -10.28 -9.23 -8.31
N TYR A 20 -11.36 -8.48 -8.47
CA TYR A 20 -12.67 -8.75 -7.88
C TYR A 20 -13.77 -8.95 -8.93
N VAL A 21 -13.61 -8.34 -10.11
CA VAL A 21 -14.57 -8.36 -11.20
C VAL A 21 -13.82 -8.78 -12.48
N PRO A 22 -14.02 -10.02 -12.97
CA PRO A 22 -13.23 -10.60 -14.07
C PRO A 22 -13.26 -9.83 -15.40
N ASP A 23 -14.32 -9.06 -15.66
CA ASP A 23 -14.56 -8.28 -16.89
C ASP A 23 -14.51 -6.76 -16.65
N ALA A 24 -13.85 -6.32 -15.56
CA ALA A 24 -13.73 -4.91 -15.17
C ALA A 24 -13.01 -4.07 -16.23
N THR A 25 -13.79 -3.45 -17.11
CA THR A 25 -13.30 -2.52 -18.13
C THR A 25 -14.11 -1.23 -18.14
N PRO A 26 -13.51 -0.09 -18.52
CA PRO A 26 -14.24 1.16 -18.75
C PRO A 26 -15.44 0.99 -19.69
N GLU A 27 -15.29 0.18 -20.73
CA GLU A 27 -16.30 -0.04 -21.77
C GLU A 27 -17.49 -0.86 -21.26
N ALA A 28 -17.23 -1.89 -20.45
CA ALA A 28 -18.29 -2.69 -19.84
C ALA A 28 -19.03 -1.93 -18.72
N TYR A 29 -18.35 -0.99 -18.04
CA TYR A 29 -18.87 -0.29 -16.88
C TYR A 29 -18.68 1.25 -16.97
N PRO A 30 -19.30 1.94 -17.94
CA PRO A 30 -19.06 3.37 -18.20
C PRO A 30 -19.49 4.29 -17.05
N ALA A 31 -20.51 3.90 -16.28
CA ALA A 31 -20.93 4.63 -15.08
C ALA A 31 -19.86 4.54 -13.97
N LEU A 32 -19.27 3.37 -13.77
CA LEU A 32 -18.19 3.18 -12.80
C LEU A 32 -16.93 3.93 -13.25
N ASP A 33 -16.64 3.94 -14.54
CA ASP A 33 -15.52 4.69 -15.12
C ASP A 33 -15.61 6.19 -14.78
N SER A 34 -16.82 6.75 -14.85
CA SER A 34 -17.08 8.15 -14.44
C SER A 34 -16.92 8.34 -12.93
N LEU A 35 -17.37 7.39 -12.11
CA LEU A 35 -17.22 7.45 -10.65
C LEU A 35 -15.74 7.38 -10.22
N ILE A 36 -14.92 6.60 -10.92
CA ILE A 36 -13.47 6.52 -10.67
C ILE A 36 -12.82 7.90 -10.91
N ASP A 37 -13.18 8.60 -11.99
CA ASP A 37 -12.66 9.96 -12.24
C ASP A 37 -13.03 10.93 -11.12
N TYR A 38 -14.28 10.87 -10.64
CA TYR A 38 -14.70 11.69 -9.50
C TYR A 38 -13.95 11.33 -8.22
N ALA A 39 -13.74 10.04 -7.94
CA ALA A 39 -13.00 9.61 -6.77
C ALA A 39 -11.53 10.09 -6.79
N ILE A 40 -10.87 10.00 -7.96
CA ILE A 40 -9.50 10.49 -8.14
C ILE A 40 -9.43 12.00 -7.92
N ARG A 41 -10.34 12.78 -8.54
CA ARG A 41 -10.40 14.24 -8.38
C ARG A 41 -10.72 14.64 -6.95
N TYR A 42 -11.65 13.96 -6.30
CA TYR A 42 -12.00 14.22 -4.90
C TYR A 42 -10.79 14.02 -3.98
N VAL A 43 -10.07 12.90 -4.13
CA VAL A 43 -8.87 12.64 -3.34
C VAL A 43 -7.77 13.67 -3.63
N ARG A 44 -7.60 14.08 -4.89
CA ARG A 44 -6.61 15.07 -5.28
C ARG A 44 -6.93 16.46 -4.73
N ASP A 45 -8.17 16.93 -4.87
CA ASP A 45 -8.53 18.34 -4.75
C ASP A 45 -9.28 18.68 -3.45
N VAL A 46 -9.95 17.71 -2.83
CA VAL A 46 -10.92 17.97 -1.74
C VAL A 46 -10.59 17.23 -0.46
N ALA A 47 -10.16 15.97 -0.54
CA ALA A 47 -9.92 15.15 0.65
C ALA A 47 -8.69 15.62 1.44
N ASP A 48 -8.78 15.54 2.76
CA ASP A 48 -7.64 15.73 3.66
C ASP A 48 -6.52 14.75 3.30
N LYS A 49 -5.28 15.26 3.30
CA LYS A 49 -4.12 14.45 2.99
C LYS A 49 -3.69 13.69 4.26
N PRO A 50 -3.52 12.36 4.19
CA PRO A 50 -3.13 11.60 5.34
C PRO A 50 -1.73 12.00 5.81
N VAL A 51 -1.56 12.11 7.13
CA VAL A 51 -0.30 12.51 7.75
C VAL A 51 0.46 11.26 8.16
N ARG A 52 1.59 11.02 7.50
CA ARG A 52 2.49 9.90 7.82
C ARG A 52 3.39 10.25 9.00
N ARG A 53 3.28 9.51 10.10
CA ARG A 53 4.19 9.67 11.26
C ARG A 53 5.57 9.08 10.97
N ALA A 54 6.56 9.48 11.75
CA ALA A 54 7.86 8.82 11.77
C ALA A 54 7.74 7.39 12.36
N PRO A 55 8.50 6.41 11.85
CA PRO A 55 8.64 5.12 12.50
C PRO A 55 9.46 5.26 13.80
N ALA A 56 9.27 4.35 14.75
CA ALA A 56 9.99 4.36 16.02
C ALA A 56 10.45 2.96 16.45
N GLY A 57 11.62 2.90 17.09
CA GLY A 57 12.16 1.67 17.67
C GLY A 57 12.25 0.53 16.65
N VAL A 58 11.62 -0.60 16.96
CA VAL A 58 11.64 -1.83 16.14
C VAL A 58 11.03 -1.65 14.74
N GLU A 59 10.17 -0.65 14.55
CA GLU A 59 9.56 -0.36 13.25
C GLU A 59 10.61 0.04 12.20
N ILE A 60 11.69 0.71 12.61
CA ILE A 60 12.75 1.18 11.71
C ILE A 60 13.45 -0.02 11.06
N ASP A 61 13.83 -1.01 11.86
CA ASP A 61 14.50 -2.20 11.34
C ASP A 61 13.54 -3.09 10.56
N ALA A 62 12.28 -3.18 10.96
CA ALA A 62 11.25 -3.89 10.19
C ALA A 62 11.00 -3.25 8.81
N LEU A 63 11.02 -1.92 8.72
CA LEU A 63 10.93 -1.19 7.44
C LEU A 63 12.17 -1.40 6.57
N ARG A 64 13.37 -1.49 7.14
CA ARG A 64 14.59 -1.85 6.40
C ARG A 64 14.52 -3.27 5.84
N ASP A 65 14.04 -4.23 6.64
CA ASP A 65 13.82 -5.60 6.16
C ASP A 65 12.78 -5.63 5.04
N LEU A 66 11.72 -4.83 5.16
CA LEU A 66 10.71 -4.70 4.11
C LEU A 66 11.32 -4.16 2.82
N ASP A 67 12.14 -3.11 2.87
CA ASP A 67 12.83 -2.63 1.66
C ASP A 67 13.69 -3.72 1.02
N GLY A 68 14.42 -4.49 1.84
CA GLY A 68 15.25 -5.61 1.39
C GLY A 68 14.44 -6.72 0.71
N GLU A 69 13.31 -7.13 1.29
CA GLU A 69 12.42 -8.13 0.68
C GLU A 69 11.77 -7.62 -0.60
N LEU A 70 11.40 -6.33 -0.65
CA LEU A 70 10.87 -5.71 -1.85
C LEU A 70 11.89 -5.69 -3.00
N VAL A 71 13.16 -5.41 -2.71
CA VAL A 71 14.25 -5.56 -3.70
C VAL A 71 14.34 -6.99 -4.20
N ARG A 72 14.29 -7.97 -3.29
CA ARG A 72 14.46 -9.38 -3.62
C ARG A 72 13.31 -9.93 -4.46
N LEU A 73 12.07 -9.56 -4.13
CA LEU A 73 10.87 -10.01 -4.82
C LEU A 73 10.72 -9.33 -6.19
N GLY A 74 11.06 -8.04 -6.26
CA GLY A 74 11.04 -7.26 -7.51
C GLY A 74 9.64 -6.98 -8.06
N GLU A 75 9.60 -6.20 -9.13
CA GLU A 75 8.35 -5.88 -9.83
C GLU A 75 7.67 -7.14 -10.40
N GLY A 76 6.34 -7.17 -10.34
CA GLY A 76 5.54 -8.32 -10.79
C GLY A 76 5.40 -9.45 -9.75
N ALA A 77 5.99 -9.31 -8.57
CA ALA A 77 5.74 -10.23 -7.45
C ALA A 77 4.24 -10.31 -7.14
N SER A 78 3.76 -11.51 -6.82
CA SER A 78 2.34 -11.71 -6.54
C SER A 78 1.95 -11.02 -5.22
N ALA A 79 0.68 -10.60 -5.11
CA ALA A 79 0.15 -10.05 -3.86
C ALA A 79 0.27 -11.05 -2.69
N GLU A 80 0.31 -12.35 -2.96
CA GLU A 80 0.53 -13.40 -1.97
C GLU A 80 1.97 -13.43 -1.47
N ASP A 81 2.95 -13.44 -2.38
CA ASP A 81 4.39 -13.43 -2.02
C ASP A 81 4.75 -12.18 -1.22
N LEU A 82 4.25 -11.03 -1.66
CA LEU A 82 4.43 -9.74 -0.97
C LEU A 82 3.78 -9.77 0.43
N GLN A 83 2.57 -10.31 0.54
CA GLN A 83 1.91 -10.42 1.83
C GLN A 83 2.66 -11.38 2.78
N ASN A 84 3.18 -12.48 2.25
CA ASN A 84 3.94 -13.45 3.03
C ASN A 84 5.23 -12.82 3.59
N ALA A 85 5.98 -12.07 2.77
CA ALA A 85 7.15 -11.33 3.22
C ALA A 85 6.81 -10.33 4.35
N VAL A 86 5.74 -9.54 4.18
CA VAL A 86 5.27 -8.60 5.22
C VAL A 86 4.93 -9.32 6.54
N TYR A 87 4.30 -10.50 6.46
CA TYR A 87 3.99 -11.29 7.65
C TYR A 87 5.23 -11.87 8.33
N GLU A 88 6.18 -12.42 7.59
CA GLU A 88 7.40 -13.02 8.15
C GLU A 88 8.28 -11.97 8.83
N ILE A 89 8.36 -10.75 8.27
CA ILE A 89 9.01 -9.60 8.93
C ILE A 89 8.31 -9.30 10.26
N GLY A 90 6.97 -9.20 10.24
CA GLY A 90 6.19 -8.96 11.45
C GLY A 90 6.43 -10.01 12.52
N LYS A 91 6.43 -11.30 12.16
CA LYS A 91 6.70 -12.40 13.10
C LYS A 91 8.11 -12.32 13.69
N THR A 92 9.10 -11.99 12.86
CA THR A 92 10.50 -11.91 13.25
C THR A 92 10.77 -10.73 14.17
N ARG A 93 10.18 -9.56 13.89
CA ARG A 93 10.48 -8.30 14.59
C ARG A 93 9.56 -8.02 15.77
N PHE A 94 8.27 -8.35 15.66
CA PHE A 94 7.26 -8.04 16.68
C PHE A 94 6.79 -9.30 17.44
N GLY A 95 7.04 -10.50 16.89
CA GLY A 95 6.45 -11.73 17.39
C GLY A 95 5.02 -11.95 16.89
N LYS A 96 4.54 -13.19 16.98
CA LYS A 96 3.21 -13.58 16.49
C LYS A 96 2.06 -12.86 17.19
N GLU A 97 2.24 -12.51 18.46
CA GLU A 97 1.20 -11.89 19.30
C GLU A 97 1.00 -10.40 19.01
N ALA A 98 2.01 -9.70 18.48
CA ALA A 98 1.98 -8.27 18.20
C ALA A 98 1.96 -7.94 16.69
N LEU A 99 1.54 -8.87 15.83
CA LEU A 99 1.41 -8.63 14.38
C LEU A 99 0.48 -7.46 14.07
N ARG A 100 -0.56 -7.23 14.88
CA ARG A 100 -1.47 -6.10 14.72
C ARG A 100 -0.72 -4.76 14.81
N ASP A 101 0.26 -4.65 15.70
CA ASP A 101 1.04 -3.43 15.88
C ASP A 101 1.95 -3.18 14.68
N TRP A 102 2.51 -4.24 14.09
CA TRP A 102 3.25 -4.14 12.83
C TRP A 102 2.40 -3.61 11.68
N PHE A 103 1.21 -4.17 11.46
CA PHE A 103 0.32 -3.66 10.41
C PHE A 103 -0.12 -2.22 10.67
N LYS A 104 -0.41 -1.87 11.93
CA LYS A 104 -0.71 -0.49 12.32
C LYS A 104 0.47 0.43 11.99
N ALA A 105 1.70 0.05 12.32
CA ALA A 105 2.89 0.81 11.97
C ALA A 105 3.02 1.03 10.46
N LEU A 106 2.79 0.00 9.64
CA LEU A 106 2.81 0.16 8.18
C LEU A 106 1.76 1.16 7.69
N TYR A 107 0.54 1.11 8.22
CA TYR A 107 -0.52 2.04 7.80
C TYR A 107 -0.19 3.47 8.23
N GLU A 108 0.27 3.69 9.45
CA GLU A 108 0.53 5.03 9.97
C GLU A 108 1.79 5.66 9.35
N THR A 109 2.81 4.86 9.04
CA THR A 109 4.10 5.35 8.51
C THR A 109 4.10 5.45 6.98
N LEU A 110 3.42 4.54 6.27
CA LEU A 110 3.42 4.51 4.80
C LEU A 110 2.17 5.16 4.20
N LEU A 111 1.01 5.01 4.85
CA LEU A 111 -0.27 5.47 4.30
C LEU A 111 -0.85 6.68 5.04
N GLY A 112 -0.42 6.93 6.28
CA GLY A 112 -0.92 7.99 7.16
C GLY A 112 -2.34 7.75 7.68
N SER A 113 -2.72 6.48 7.86
CA SER A 113 -4.00 6.06 8.42
C SER A 113 -3.82 4.99 9.50
N GLU A 114 -4.77 4.86 10.44
CA GLU A 114 -4.69 3.83 11.49
C GLU A 114 -4.99 2.41 10.98
N GLN A 115 -5.62 2.31 9.82
CA GLN A 115 -6.02 1.07 9.16
C GLN A 115 -5.91 1.22 7.65
N GLY A 116 -5.78 0.11 6.94
CA GLY A 116 -5.57 0.12 5.49
C GLY A 116 -5.95 -1.18 4.80
N PRO A 117 -5.75 -1.23 3.47
CA PRO A 117 -5.96 -2.45 2.69
C PRO A 117 -4.96 -3.54 3.08
N ARG A 118 -5.21 -4.77 2.65
CA ARG A 118 -4.21 -5.85 2.71
C ARG A 118 -2.90 -5.38 2.06
N MET A 119 -1.81 -5.39 2.82
CA MET A 119 -0.56 -4.74 2.42
C MET A 119 0.05 -5.32 1.14
N GLY A 120 0.11 -6.64 0.99
CA GLY A 120 0.64 -7.28 -0.22
C GLY A 120 -0.15 -6.94 -1.48
N SER A 121 -1.49 -6.85 -1.37
CA SER A 121 -2.35 -6.40 -2.47
C SER A 121 -2.14 -4.92 -2.80
N PHE A 122 -1.92 -4.08 -1.79
CA PHE A 122 -1.58 -2.69 -2.00
C PHE A 122 -0.24 -2.54 -2.72
N ILE A 123 0.81 -3.23 -2.27
CA ILE A 123 2.14 -3.15 -2.87
C ILE A 123 2.11 -3.64 -4.32
N ALA A 124 1.46 -4.78 -4.59
CA ALA A 124 1.33 -5.33 -5.94
C ALA A 124 0.65 -4.34 -6.90
N LEU A 125 -0.35 -3.61 -6.43
CA LEU A 125 -1.06 -2.63 -7.24
C LEU A 125 -0.30 -1.31 -7.40
N TYR A 126 0.25 -0.82 -6.29
CA TYR A 126 0.92 0.48 -6.23
C TYR A 126 2.28 0.44 -6.94
N GLY A 127 2.88 -0.75 -7.05
CA GLY A 127 4.20 -1.00 -7.58
C GLY A 127 5.21 -1.17 -6.45
N VAL A 128 6.14 -2.10 -6.63
CA VAL A 128 7.21 -2.37 -5.66
C VAL A 128 8.10 -1.14 -5.53
N ASP A 129 8.52 -0.53 -6.65
CA ASP A 129 9.37 0.66 -6.66
C ASP A 129 8.72 1.85 -5.96
N ASN A 130 7.42 2.07 -6.17
CA ASN A 130 6.68 3.13 -5.49
C ASN A 130 6.52 2.84 -4.00
N SER A 131 6.30 1.58 -3.63
CA SER A 131 6.22 1.15 -2.22
C SER A 131 7.56 1.35 -1.51
N ARG A 132 8.67 1.06 -2.18
CA ARG A 132 10.03 1.31 -1.67
C ARG A 132 10.31 2.79 -1.46
N LYS A 133 9.82 3.68 -2.33
CA LYS A 133 9.88 5.13 -2.09
C LYS A 133 9.14 5.53 -0.81
N LEU A 134 7.96 4.96 -0.55
CA LEU A 134 7.25 5.20 0.72
C LEU A 134 8.07 4.75 1.93
N VAL A 135 8.71 3.59 1.84
CA VAL A 135 9.57 3.06 2.90
C VAL A 135 10.79 3.97 3.12
N ALA A 136 11.45 4.41 2.05
CA ALA A 136 12.57 5.33 2.12
C ALA A 136 12.18 6.68 2.74
N ASP A 137 11.03 7.25 2.33
CA ASP A 137 10.49 8.49 2.90
C ASP A 137 10.16 8.34 4.39
N ALA A 138 9.65 7.18 4.82
CA ALA A 138 9.39 6.90 6.23
C ALA A 138 10.69 6.79 7.03
N LEU A 139 11.69 6.07 6.51
CA LEU A 139 13.00 5.90 7.14
C LEU A 139 13.78 7.22 7.23
N ALA A 140 13.60 8.14 6.28
CA ALA A 140 14.23 9.47 6.32
C ALA A 140 13.70 10.37 7.45
N LYS A 141 12.56 10.01 8.07
CA LYS A 141 11.95 10.73 9.20
C LYS A 141 12.31 10.12 10.57
N ALA A 142 13.03 8.99 10.58
CA ALA A 142 13.36 8.23 11.79
C ALA A 142 14.40 8.93 12.67
#